data_AF-A0AAU9S3N1-F1
#
_entry.id   AF-A0AAU9S3N1-F1
#
_cell.length_a   1.000
_cell.length_b   1.000
_cell.length_c   1.000
_cell.angle_alpha   90.00
_cell.angle_beta   90.00
_cell.angle_gamma   90.00
#
_symmetry.space_group_name_H-M   'P 1'
#
loop_
_entity.id
_entity.type
_entity.pdbx_description
1 polymer ?
#
loop_
_entity_poly.entity_id
_entity_poly.type
_entity_poly.pdbx_seq_one_letter_code
_entity_poly.pdbx_strand_id
1 'polypeptide(L)'
;MENFFSIANHKLTIVEADAEYTKPFTTDHVMLGPGQTLNVLVTADQPIGRYSMAMGPYMSAQNVPFQNITSIAYFQYSGAMPNGYPYQPYYLPLTIILQLRPLWMGSGA
;
A
#
# COMPACT_ATOMS: atom_id res chain seq x y z
N MET A 1 7.41 -14.62 -7.40
CA MET A 1 6.12 -14.39 -6.71
C MET A 1 5.86 -12.89 -6.79
N GLU A 2 4.79 -12.48 -7.44
CA GLU A 2 4.39 -11.07 -7.48
C GLU A 2 3.37 -10.80 -6.36
N ASN A 3 3.50 -9.68 -5.66
CA ASN A 3 2.56 -9.26 -4.64
C ASN A 3 1.79 -8.02 -5.10
N PHE A 4 0.49 -7.99 -4.83
CA PHE A 4 -0.34 -6.80 -4.97
C PHE A 4 -0.37 -6.02 -3.67
N PHE A 5 -0.13 -4.72 -3.77
CA PHE A 5 -0.29 -3.76 -2.69
C PHE A 5 -1.45 -2.80 -2.98
N SER A 6 -2.22 -2.48 -1.95
CA SER A 6 -3.24 -1.42 -2.01
C SER A 6 -3.61 -0.87 -0.65
N ILE A 7 -4.26 0.29 -0.66
CA ILE A 7 -4.80 0.98 0.51
C ILE A 7 -6.28 1.22 0.25
N ALA A 8 -7.14 0.80 1.18
CA ALA A 8 -8.58 0.94 1.04
C ALA A 8 -8.97 2.42 0.78
N ASN A 9 -9.75 2.65 -0.28
CA ASN A 9 -10.25 3.96 -0.69
C ASN A 9 -9.17 5.00 -1.07
N HIS A 10 -7.94 4.59 -1.37
CA HIS A 10 -6.89 5.52 -1.78
C HIS A 10 -6.28 5.10 -3.11
N LYS A 11 -5.99 6.10 -3.94
CA LYS A 11 -5.21 5.91 -5.16
C LYS A 11 -3.72 6.03 -4.88
N LEU A 12 -2.93 5.25 -5.60
CA LEU A 12 -1.48 5.23 -5.55
C LEU A 12 -0.94 5.85 -6.84
N THR A 13 -0.13 6.90 -6.73
CA THR A 13 0.55 7.50 -7.88
C THR A 13 2.01 7.11 -7.89
N ILE A 14 2.40 6.22 -8.80
CA ILE A 14 3.79 5.78 -8.94
C ILE A 14 4.60 6.94 -9.52
N VAL A 15 5.73 7.25 -8.89
CA VAL A 15 6.65 8.31 -9.33
C VAL A 15 8.08 7.81 -9.54
N GLU A 16 8.42 6.65 -8.99
CA GLU A 16 9.75 6.03 -9.11
C GLU A 16 9.61 4.51 -9.12
N ALA A 17 10.45 3.85 -9.91
CA ALA A 17 10.63 2.41 -9.92
C ALA A 17 12.12 2.09 -9.99
N ASP A 18 12.59 1.19 -9.12
CA ASP A 18 13.99 0.73 -9.09
C ASP A 18 15.03 1.86 -9.10
N ALA A 19 14.77 2.90 -8.29
CA ALA A 19 15.56 4.12 -8.17
C ALA A 19 15.60 5.02 -9.43
N GLU A 20 14.72 4.78 -10.39
CA GLU A 20 14.55 5.61 -11.58
C GLU A 20 13.19 6.33 -11.56
N TYR A 21 13.21 7.64 -11.82
CA TYR A 21 11.97 8.42 -11.93
C TYR A 21 11.16 7.97 -13.13
N THR A 22 9.86 7.81 -12.91
CA THR A 22 8.92 7.39 -13.95
C THR A 22 7.99 8.54 -14.31
N LYS A 23 7.34 8.45 -15.48
CA LYS A 23 6.19 9.30 -15.77
C LYS A 23 5.09 8.96 -14.76
N PRO A 24 4.57 9.93 -13.99
CA PRO A 24 3.59 9.64 -12.96
C PRO A 24 2.36 8.91 -13.51
N PHE A 25 1.99 7.83 -12.84
CA PHE A 25 0.82 7.02 -13.20
C PHE A 25 0.02 6.63 -11.95
N THR A 26 -1.29 6.84 -11.99
CA THR A 26 -2.19 6.63 -10.85
C THR A 26 -3.02 5.36 -11.02
N THR A 27 -3.05 4.51 -10.00
CA THR A 27 -3.74 3.22 -9.97
C THR A 27 -4.28 2.93 -8.57
N ASP A 28 -5.26 2.04 -8.45
CA ASP A 28 -5.82 1.61 -7.16
C ASP A 28 -4.95 0.52 -6.48
N HIS A 29 -4.21 -0.25 -7.29
CA HIS A 29 -3.33 -1.32 -6.82
C HIS A 29 -2.02 -1.31 -7.61
N VAL A 30 -0.94 -1.74 -6.97
CA VAL A 30 0.38 -1.93 -7.61
C VAL A 30 0.86 -3.36 -7.45
N MET A 31 1.55 -3.87 -8.46
CA MET A 31 2.19 -5.18 -8.42
C MET A 31 3.69 -5.01 -8.20
N LEU A 32 4.26 -5.77 -7.26
CA LEU A 32 5.68 -5.74 -6.89
C LEU A 32 6.27 -7.14 -6.98
N GLY A 33 7.30 -7.29 -7.81
CA GLY A 33 8.12 -8.50 -7.85
C GLY A 33 9.17 -8.53 -6.73
N PRO A 34 9.82 -9.69 -6.48
CA PRO A 34 10.90 -9.78 -5.51
C PRO A 34 12.09 -8.93 -5.94
N GLY A 35 12.62 -8.12 -5.03
CA GLY A 35 13.76 -7.23 -5.29
C GLY A 35 13.41 -5.91 -5.99
N GLN A 36 12.17 -5.74 -6.46
CA GLN A 36 11.72 -4.46 -7.02
C GLN A 36 11.36 -3.45 -5.93
N THR A 37 11.53 -2.18 -6.24
CA THR A 37 11.15 -1.05 -5.38
C THR A 37 10.29 -0.05 -6.14
N LEU A 38 9.27 0.49 -5.47
CA LEU A 38 8.43 1.56 -6.01
C LEU A 38 8.29 2.69 -4.99
N ASN A 39 8.36 3.94 -5.44
CA ASN A 39 7.87 5.07 -4.66
C ASN A 39 6.52 5.50 -5.19
N VAL A 40 5.53 5.50 -4.30
CA VAL A 40 4.16 5.90 -4.61
C VAL A 40 3.76 7.09 -3.76
N LEU A 41 3.13 8.07 -4.38
CA LEU A 41 2.43 9.16 -3.70
C LEU A 41 1.02 8.72 -3.35
N VAL A 42 0.63 8.98 -2.11
CA VAL A 42 -0.73 8.74 -1.60
C VAL A 42 -1.27 10.04 -1.02
N THR A 43 -2.46 10.42 -1.47
CA THR A 43 -3.16 11.62 -0.98
C THR A 43 -4.13 11.21 0.13
N ALA A 44 -4.01 11.82 1.30
CA ALA A 44 -4.95 11.59 2.41
C ALA A 44 -6.23 12.44 2.22
N ASP A 45 -7.07 12.05 1.25
CA ASP A 45 -8.28 12.77 0.82
C ASP A 45 -9.59 12.15 1.33
N GLN A 46 -9.51 11.14 2.19
CA GLN A 46 -10.68 10.47 2.77
C GLN A 46 -11.07 11.07 4.13
N PRO A 47 -12.27 10.78 4.67
CA PRO A 47 -12.63 11.17 6.03
C PRO A 47 -11.60 10.69 7.08
N ILE A 48 -11.50 11.38 8.21
CA ILE A 48 -10.57 10.96 9.27
C ILE A 48 -10.95 9.56 9.76
N GLY A 49 -10.05 8.62 9.54
CA GLY A 49 -10.32 7.21 9.80
C GLY A 49 -9.06 6.35 9.73
N ARG A 50 -9.30 5.04 9.80
CA ARG A 50 -8.30 4.00 9.65
C ARG A 50 -8.65 3.17 8.42
N TYR A 51 -7.71 3.09 7.49
CA TYR A 51 -7.86 2.38 6.23
C TYR A 51 -6.95 1.16 6.20
N SER A 52 -7.45 0.01 5.78
CA SER A 52 -6.63 -1.20 5.66
C SER A 52 -5.66 -1.06 4.50
N MET A 53 -4.40 -1.41 4.74
CA MET A 53 -3.40 -1.66 3.72
C MET A 53 -3.21 -3.16 3.60
N ALA A 54 -3.22 -3.68 2.39
CA ALA A 54 -3.05 -5.10 2.15
C ALA A 54 -1.91 -5.34 1.15
N MET A 55 -1.08 -6.34 1.46
CA MET A 55 -0.08 -6.89 0.55
C MET A 55 -0.29 -8.40 0.46
N GLY A 56 -0.57 -8.92 -0.72
CA GLY A 56 -0.83 -10.35 -0.91
C GLY A 56 -0.38 -10.85 -2.28
N PRO A 57 -0.10 -12.15 -2.43
CA PRO A 57 0.41 -12.69 -3.67
C PRO A 57 -0.65 -12.69 -4.79
N TYR A 58 -0.20 -12.49 -6.02
CA TYR A 58 -1.01 -12.67 -7.22
C TYR A 58 -1.11 -14.15 -7.58
N MET A 59 -2.32 -14.59 -7.92
CA MET A 59 -2.64 -15.97 -8.28
C MET A 59 -3.39 -15.99 -9.60
N SER A 60 -2.73 -16.37 -10.69
CA SER A 60 -3.38 -16.62 -11.99
C SER A 60 -3.57 -18.11 -12.30
N ALA A 61 -2.81 -19.01 -11.63
CA ALA A 61 -2.82 -20.44 -11.90
C ALA A 61 -3.80 -21.20 -10.99
N GLN A 62 -4.65 -22.03 -11.59
CA GLN A 62 -5.55 -22.96 -10.88
C GLN A 62 -4.78 -24.23 -10.49
N ASN A 63 -5.02 -24.73 -9.27
CA ASN A 63 -4.47 -25.99 -8.73
C ASN A 63 -2.95 -26.04 -8.45
N VAL A 64 -2.30 -24.89 -8.23
CA VAL A 64 -0.90 -24.85 -7.75
C VAL A 64 -0.87 -24.46 -6.26
N PRO A 65 -0.23 -25.25 -5.37
CA PRO A 65 -0.11 -24.87 -3.96
C PRO A 65 0.76 -23.62 -3.82
N PHE A 66 0.23 -22.60 -3.14
CA PHE A 66 0.90 -21.31 -2.95
C PHE A 66 0.62 -20.75 -1.56
N GLN A 67 1.51 -19.87 -1.09
CA GLN A 67 1.36 -19.18 0.19
C GLN A 67 0.21 -18.16 0.09
N ASN A 68 -0.94 -18.40 0.73
CA ASN A 68 -2.09 -17.46 0.73
C ASN A 68 -2.04 -16.49 1.93
N ILE A 69 -0.86 -15.99 2.27
CA ILE A 69 -0.68 -15.11 3.42
C ILE A 69 -0.79 -13.67 2.94
N THR A 70 -1.89 -13.01 3.29
CA THR A 70 -2.04 -11.56 3.10
C THR A 70 -1.50 -10.84 4.31
N SER A 71 -0.52 -9.97 4.11
CA SER A 71 -0.03 -9.06 5.14
C SER A 71 -0.93 -7.84 5.20
N ILE A 72 -1.39 -7.49 6.40
CA ILE A 72 -2.31 -6.37 6.64
C ILE A 72 -1.61 -5.34 7.52
N ALA A 73 -1.70 -4.07 7.13
CA ALA A 73 -1.28 -2.91 7.90
C ALA A 73 -2.39 -1.86 7.91
N TYR A 74 -2.21 -0.74 8.62
CA TYR A 74 -3.22 0.31 8.73
C TYR A 74 -2.66 1.68 8.33
N PHE A 75 -3.36 2.35 7.41
CA PHE A 75 -3.16 3.75 7.07
C PHE A 75 -4.09 4.60 7.93
N GLN A 76 -3.55 5.19 9.00
CA GLN A 76 -4.32 5.89 10.03
C GLN A 76 -4.11 7.40 9.95
N TYR A 77 -5.21 8.13 9.84
CA TYR A 77 -5.18 9.58 9.84
C TYR A 77 -4.99 10.09 11.27
N SER A 78 -4.28 11.21 11.42
CA SER A 78 -4.19 11.89 12.72
C SER A 78 -5.59 12.30 13.18
N GLY A 79 -5.92 12.00 14.45
CA GLY A 79 -7.25 12.23 15.00
C GLY A 79 -8.24 11.08 14.81
N ALA A 80 -7.88 10.00 14.10
CA ALA A 80 -8.71 8.80 14.02
C ALA A 80 -8.78 8.09 15.39
N MET A 81 -9.97 8.10 15.99
CA MET A 81 -10.25 7.36 17.23
C MET A 81 -10.60 5.91 16.93
N PRO A 82 -10.21 4.94 17.78
CA PRO A 82 -10.53 3.52 17.57
C PRO A 82 -12.03 3.21 17.44
N ASN A 83 -12.91 3.97 18.12
CA ASN A 83 -14.34 3.64 18.30
C ASN A 83 -15.32 4.79 17.97
N GLY A 84 -14.99 5.65 17.01
CA GLY A 84 -15.97 6.58 16.43
C GLY A 84 -16.04 7.94 17.11
N TYR A 85 -15.63 8.94 16.33
CA TYR A 85 -16.32 10.16 15.89
C TYR A 85 -15.17 11.01 15.34
N PRO A 86 -15.13 11.29 14.04
CA PRO A 86 -14.02 12.05 13.49
C PRO A 86 -14.08 13.47 14.06
N TYR A 87 -13.16 13.79 14.98
CA TYR A 87 -12.85 15.18 15.25
C TYR A 87 -12.14 15.67 13.98
N GLN A 88 -12.81 16.49 13.16
CA GLN A 88 -12.23 17.08 11.95
C GLN A 88 -11.73 18.49 12.25
N PRO A 89 -10.45 18.68 12.62
CA PRO A 89 -9.75 19.88 12.23
C PRO A 89 -9.64 19.86 10.70
N TYR A 90 -9.91 20.99 10.05
CA TYR A 90 -9.65 21.15 8.62
C TYR A 90 -8.14 21.00 8.37
N TYR A 91 -7.72 19.85 7.87
CA TYR A 91 -6.38 19.63 7.34
C TYR A 91 -6.48 19.57 5.82
N LEU A 92 -5.58 20.28 5.12
CA LEU A 92 -5.42 20.11 3.68
C LEU A 92 -5.02 18.65 3.40
N PRO A 93 -5.46 18.05 2.28
CA PRO A 93 -5.07 16.69 1.93
C PRO A 93 -3.55 16.62 1.86
N LEU A 94 -2.95 15.85 2.77
CA LEU A 94 -1.51 15.68 2.79
C LEU A 94 -1.15 14.57 1.80
N THR A 95 -0.22 14.86 0.89
CA THR A 95 0.37 13.83 0.03
C THR A 95 1.65 13.32 0.69
N ILE A 96 1.76 12.01 0.86
CA ILE A 96 2.96 11.37 1.41
C ILE A 96 3.59 10.43 0.38
N ILE A 97 4.91 10.27 0.46
CA ILE A 97 5.64 9.25 -0.28
C ILE A 97 5.66 7.97 0.56
N LEU A 98 5.21 6.87 -0.03
CA LEU A 98 5.39 5.52 0.48
C LEU A 98 6.41 4.79 -0.38
N GLN A 99 7.53 4.40 0.21
CA GLN A 99 8.52 3.54 -0.42
C GLN A 99 8.16 2.08 -0.14
N LEU A 100 7.83 1.34 -1.18
CA LEU A 100 7.48 -0.08 -1.11
C LEU A 100 8.72 -0.93 -1.40
N ARG A 101 9.11 -1.76 -0.43
CA ARG A 101 10.22 -2.70 -0.54
C ARG A 101 9.83 -4.06 0.05
N PRO A 102 9.97 -5.17 -0.69
CA PRO A 102 9.78 -6.51 -0.14
C PRO A 102 10.82 -6.77 0.96
N LEU A 103 10.38 -7.15 2.16
CA LEU A 103 11.29 -7.67 3.19
C LEU A 103 11.62 -9.13 2.83
N TRP A 104 12.90 -9.45 2.68
CA TRP A 104 13.34 -10.84 2.59
C TRP A 104 13.11 -11.49 3.95
N MET A 105 12.04 -12.28 4.11
CA MET A 105 11.88 -13.14 5.27
C MET A 105 12.84 -14.32 5.10
N GLY A 106 14.06 -14.15 5.60
CA GLY A 106 15.00 -15.25 5.75
C GLY A 106 14.37 -16.31 6.65
N SER A 107 14.31 -17.54 6.12
CA SER A 107 14.06 -18.75 6.90
C SER A 107 15.00 -18.77 8.10
N GLY A 108 14.46 -18.56 9.31
CA GLY A 108 15.12 -19.01 10.52
C GLY A 108 15.19 -20.54 10.45
N ALA A 109 16.40 -21.06 10.32
CA ALA A 109 16.70 -22.45 10.64
C ALA A 109 16.66 -22.67 12.16
#